data_AF-A0A9D7YNB7-F1
#
_entry.id   AF-A0A9D7YNB7-F1
#
_cell.length_a   1.000
_cell.length_b   1.000
_cell.length_c   1.000
_cell.angle_alpha   90.00
_cell.angle_beta   90.00
_cell.angle_gamma   90.00
#
_symmetry.space_group_name_H-M   'P 1'
#
loop_
_entity.id
_entity.type
_entity.pdbx_description
1 polymer ?
#
loop_
_entity_poly.entity_id
_entity_poly.type
_entity_poly.pdbx_seq_one_letter_code
_entity_poly.pdbx_strand_id
1 'polypeptide(L)'
;MLNKNRLESLLKENGINNLDIKQVDIKHRKVPHSEVLKYYNSLSDFIQFVEGNYGKLLHSLGIPADTMNKMVDGIISPNIAVRLKIPLEWGGQVEFSNMVLLQSHPVGDIIDQFYIRQVADGVGENNTVIVPQSLFVIDTDRPFIISSSSGSFSPMGGLAVDNEHKSDGNFL
;
A
#
# COMPACT_ATOMS: atom_id res chain seq x y z
N MET A 1 -20.91 11.75 3.27
CA MET A 1 -20.82 10.69 2.24
C MET A 1 -19.62 10.97 1.37
N LEU A 2 -18.54 10.20 1.57
CA LEU A 2 -17.42 10.23 0.63
C LEU A 2 -17.90 9.87 -0.76
N ASN A 3 -17.62 10.77 -1.71
CA ASN A 3 -17.82 10.53 -3.13
C ASN A 3 -16.56 9.83 -3.66
N LYS A 4 -16.72 8.73 -4.40
CA LYS A 4 -15.67 8.00 -5.15
C LYS A 4 -14.61 8.94 -5.75
N ASN A 5 -15.05 10.04 -6.36
CA ASN A 5 -14.20 11.05 -6.99
C ASN A 5 -13.15 11.67 -6.04
N ARG A 6 -13.47 11.80 -4.74
CA ARG A 6 -12.55 12.36 -3.73
C ARG A 6 -11.42 11.39 -3.40
N LEU A 7 -11.71 10.08 -3.33
CA LEU A 7 -10.65 9.09 -3.14
C LEU A 7 -9.75 9.03 -4.37
N GLU A 8 -10.34 8.95 -5.57
CA GLU A 8 -9.56 8.93 -6.80
C GLU A 8 -8.63 10.15 -6.90
N SER A 9 -9.10 11.32 -6.46
CA SER A 9 -8.29 12.54 -6.43
C SER A 9 -7.13 12.43 -5.42
N LEU A 10 -7.40 11.99 -4.18
CA LEU A 10 -6.36 11.80 -3.15
C LEU A 10 -5.31 10.77 -3.57
N LEU A 11 -5.71 9.68 -4.20
CA LEU A 11 -4.79 8.66 -4.69
C LEU A 11 -3.91 9.20 -5.84
N LYS A 12 -4.51 9.94 -6.78
CA LYS A 12 -3.79 10.63 -7.87
C LYS A 12 -2.79 11.64 -7.34
N GLU A 13 -3.17 12.46 -6.35
CA GLU A 13 -2.29 13.43 -5.69
C GLU A 13 -1.06 12.75 -5.04
N ASN A 14 -1.16 11.48 -4.68
CA ASN A 14 -0.09 10.69 -4.07
C ASN A 14 0.61 9.74 -5.06
N GLY A 15 0.47 9.98 -6.37
CA GLY A 15 1.18 9.24 -7.42
C GLY A 15 0.57 7.90 -7.78
N ILE A 16 -0.57 7.53 -7.19
CA ILE A 16 -1.31 6.32 -7.53
C ILE A 16 -2.31 6.68 -8.64
N ASN A 17 -1.82 6.63 -9.87
CA ASN A 17 -2.64 6.85 -11.05
C ASN A 17 -3.41 5.58 -11.43
N ASN A 18 -4.65 5.75 -11.88
CA ASN A 18 -5.48 4.67 -12.44
C ASN A 18 -5.79 3.52 -11.47
N LEU A 19 -6.07 3.83 -10.21
CA LEU A 19 -6.66 2.84 -9.31
C LEU A 19 -8.17 2.82 -9.52
N ASP A 20 -8.70 1.72 -10.04
CA ASP A 20 -10.13 1.54 -10.16
C ASP A 20 -10.74 1.31 -8.77
N ILE A 21 -11.93 1.88 -8.58
CA ILE A 21 -12.70 1.74 -7.36
C ILE A 21 -14.07 1.22 -7.73
N LYS A 22 -14.45 0.12 -7.10
CA LYS A 22 -15.77 -0.48 -7.24
C LYS A 22 -16.57 -0.31 -5.95
N GLN A 23 -17.87 -0.14 -6.12
CA GLN A 23 -18.81 -0.24 -5.00
C GLN A 23 -19.15 -1.71 -4.79
N VAL A 24 -19.07 -2.17 -3.55
CA VAL A 24 -19.45 -3.53 -3.15
C VAL A 24 -20.48 -3.46 -2.03
N ASP A 25 -21.48 -4.31 -2.10
CA ASP A 25 -22.39 -4.54 -0.99
C ASP A 25 -21.63 -5.25 0.12
N ILE A 26 -21.79 -4.76 1.35
CA ILE A 26 -21.09 -5.34 2.50
C ILE A 26 -22.01 -6.19 3.35
N LYS A 27 -21.42 -7.23 3.93
CA LYS A 27 -22.10 -8.10 4.90
C LYS A 27 -21.35 -8.01 6.22
N HIS A 28 -21.90 -7.22 7.14
CA HIS A 28 -21.37 -7.16 8.49
C HIS A 28 -21.46 -8.51 9.16
N ARG A 29 -20.32 -9.01 9.61
CA ARG A 29 -20.24 -10.26 10.36
C ARG A 29 -19.16 -10.21 11.41
N LYS A 30 -19.34 -11.05 12.44
CA LYS A 30 -18.27 -11.34 13.39
C LYS A 30 -17.22 -12.22 12.70
N VAL A 31 -15.97 -11.75 12.69
CA VAL A 31 -14.85 -12.50 12.12
C VAL A 31 -14.38 -13.54 13.13
N PRO A 32 -14.38 -14.84 12.79
CA PRO A 32 -13.84 -15.86 13.67
C PRO A 32 -12.31 -15.76 13.74
N HIS A 33 -11.74 -16.08 14.90
CA HIS A 33 -10.30 -16.01 15.12
C HIS A 33 -9.49 -16.86 14.13
N SER A 34 -10.05 -18.00 13.69
CA SER A 34 -9.44 -18.87 12.68
C SER A 34 -9.22 -18.17 11.34
N GLU A 35 -10.10 -17.24 10.92
CA GLU A 35 -9.91 -16.48 9.69
C GLU A 35 -8.84 -15.40 9.84
N VAL A 36 -8.70 -14.82 11.03
CA VAL A 36 -7.60 -13.90 11.35
C VAL A 36 -6.26 -14.64 11.29
N LEU A 37 -6.18 -15.83 11.88
CA LEU A 37 -4.97 -16.67 11.79
C LEU A 37 -4.68 -17.09 10.35
N LYS A 38 -5.71 -17.47 9.59
CA LYS A 38 -5.58 -17.79 8.17
C LYS A 38 -5.00 -16.61 7.39
N TYR A 39 -5.46 -15.39 7.67
CA TYR A 39 -4.92 -14.17 7.06
C TYR A 39 -3.43 -14.02 7.34
N TYR A 40 -3.02 -14.03 8.62
CA TYR A 40 -1.61 -13.89 8.98
C TYR A 40 -0.71 -14.99 8.40
N ASN A 41 -1.20 -16.24 8.38
CA ASN A 41 -0.47 -17.35 7.78
C ASN A 41 -0.34 -17.22 6.25
N SER A 42 -1.36 -16.66 5.58
CA SER A 42 -1.35 -16.47 4.13
C SER A 42 -0.47 -15.31 3.65
N LEU A 43 0.00 -14.45 4.55
CA LEU A 43 0.81 -13.28 4.20
C LEU A 43 2.12 -13.66 3.50
N SER A 44 2.84 -14.64 4.07
CA SER A 44 4.10 -15.16 3.51
C SER A 44 3.88 -15.71 2.10
N ASP A 45 2.90 -16.60 1.95
CA ASP A 45 2.59 -17.25 0.68
C ASP A 45 2.19 -16.21 -0.39
N PHE A 46 1.40 -15.20 0.00
CA PHE A 46 0.98 -14.15 -0.90
C PHE A 46 2.15 -13.30 -1.40
N ILE A 47 3.06 -12.87 -0.52
CA ILE A 47 4.19 -12.05 -0.98
C ILE A 47 5.18 -12.83 -1.84
N GLN A 48 5.40 -14.11 -1.54
CA GLN A 48 6.20 -15.01 -2.38
C GLN A 48 5.55 -15.22 -3.74
N PHE A 49 4.23 -15.38 -3.78
CA PHE A 49 3.47 -15.44 -5.03
C PHE A 49 3.64 -14.15 -5.85
N VAL A 50 3.52 -12.98 -5.23
CA VAL A 50 3.68 -11.71 -5.93
C VAL A 50 5.11 -11.54 -6.45
N GLU A 51 6.12 -11.88 -5.64
CA GLU A 51 7.53 -11.86 -6.05
C GLU A 51 7.78 -12.78 -7.25
N GLY A 52 7.43 -14.05 -7.14
CA GLY A 52 7.74 -15.04 -8.17
C GLY A 52 7.05 -14.78 -9.51
N ASN A 53 5.88 -14.13 -9.50
CA ASN A 53 5.12 -13.84 -10.73
C ASN A 53 5.36 -12.42 -11.27
N TYR A 54 5.69 -11.45 -10.41
CA TYR A 54 5.76 -10.02 -10.78
C TYR A 54 7.07 -9.33 -10.39
N GLY A 55 8.08 -10.06 -9.92
CA GLY A 55 9.28 -9.47 -9.33
C GLY A 55 10.04 -8.52 -10.26
N LYS A 56 10.14 -8.85 -11.56
CA LYS A 56 10.74 -7.94 -12.57
C LYS A 56 10.01 -6.61 -12.69
N LEU A 57 8.68 -6.65 -12.60
CA LEU A 57 7.83 -5.45 -12.68
C LEU A 57 7.88 -4.67 -11.37
N LEU A 58 7.91 -5.33 -10.21
CA LEU A 58 8.11 -4.65 -8.93
C LEU A 58 9.46 -3.93 -8.87
N HIS A 59 10.52 -4.58 -9.36
CA HIS A 59 11.84 -3.96 -9.46
C HIS A 59 11.83 -2.75 -10.40
N SER A 60 11.17 -2.82 -11.56
CA SER A 60 11.07 -1.66 -12.47
C SER A 60 10.20 -0.53 -11.92
N LEU A 61 9.30 -0.81 -10.98
CA LEU A 61 8.52 0.18 -10.23
C LEU A 61 9.27 0.76 -9.02
N GLY A 62 10.54 0.38 -8.83
CA GLY A 62 11.43 0.95 -7.83
C GLY A 62 11.35 0.28 -6.45
N ILE A 63 10.84 -0.95 -6.35
CA ILE A 63 10.99 -1.74 -5.14
C ILE A 63 12.46 -2.13 -4.96
N PRO A 64 13.10 -1.80 -3.81
CA PRO A 64 14.51 -2.10 -3.60
C PRO A 64 14.82 -3.60 -3.64
N ALA A 65 16.00 -3.96 -4.11
CA ALA A 65 16.45 -5.35 -4.15
C ALA A 65 16.45 -6.03 -2.76
N ASP A 66 16.72 -5.29 -1.68
CA ASP A 66 16.65 -5.80 -0.30
C ASP A 66 15.23 -6.30 0.04
N THR A 67 14.23 -5.56 -0.43
CA THR A 67 12.82 -5.79 -0.15
C THR A 67 12.36 -6.97 -1.00
N MET A 68 12.80 -7.02 -2.27
CA MET A 68 12.59 -8.16 -3.15
C MET A 68 13.16 -9.45 -2.56
N ASN A 69 14.40 -9.45 -2.06
CA ASN A 69 15.01 -10.62 -1.45
C ASN A 69 14.24 -11.09 -0.21
N LYS A 70 13.79 -10.17 0.65
CA LYS A 70 12.93 -10.51 1.79
C LYS A 70 11.58 -11.11 1.34
N MET A 71 11.01 -10.64 0.23
CA MET A 71 9.77 -11.20 -0.32
C MET A 71 9.95 -12.65 -0.79
N VAL A 72 11.10 -13.01 -1.36
CA VAL A 72 11.45 -14.42 -1.70
C VAL A 72 11.38 -15.30 -0.45
N ASP A 73 11.85 -14.79 0.68
CA ASP A 73 11.84 -15.49 1.97
C ASP A 73 10.49 -15.43 2.70
N GLY A 74 9.45 -14.81 2.12
CA GLY A 74 8.15 -14.67 2.77
C GLY A 74 8.12 -13.61 3.89
N ILE A 75 9.11 -12.72 3.93
CA ILE A 75 9.26 -11.66 4.93
C ILE A 75 8.70 -10.34 4.40
N ILE A 76 7.74 -9.77 5.13
CA ILE A 76 7.19 -8.44 4.84
C ILE A 76 8.18 -7.37 5.35
N SER A 77 8.72 -6.57 4.44
CA SER A 77 9.56 -5.42 4.80
C SER A 77 8.73 -4.23 5.29
N PRO A 78 9.27 -3.34 6.15
CA PRO A 78 8.51 -2.19 6.68
C PRO A 78 7.91 -1.26 5.62
N ASN A 79 8.53 -1.19 4.44
CA ASN A 79 8.12 -0.29 3.35
C ASN A 79 6.97 -0.85 2.49
N ILE A 80 6.59 -2.12 2.71
CA ILE A 80 5.48 -2.77 2.02
C ILE A 80 4.48 -3.31 3.02
N ALA A 81 3.22 -3.34 2.61
CA ALA A 81 2.14 -3.89 3.40
C ALA A 81 1.25 -4.74 2.51
N VAL A 82 0.68 -5.77 3.12
CA VAL A 82 -0.42 -6.53 2.53
C VAL A 82 -1.71 -6.08 3.19
N ARG A 83 -2.74 -5.87 2.37
CA ARG A 83 -4.09 -5.53 2.82
C ARG A 83 -5.11 -6.41 2.11
N LEU A 84 -6.27 -6.56 2.73
CA LEU A 84 -7.44 -7.08 2.04
C LEU A 84 -8.14 -5.94 1.30
N LYS A 85 -8.53 -6.17 0.03
CA LYS A 85 -9.36 -5.25 -0.76
C LYS A 85 -10.72 -5.09 -0.09
N ILE A 86 -11.29 -6.19 0.40
CA ILE A 86 -12.49 -6.22 1.22
C ILE A 86 -12.10 -6.79 2.60
N PRO A 87 -12.17 -5.99 3.68
CA PRO A 87 -11.97 -6.46 5.05
C PRO A 87 -12.88 -7.63 5.46
N LEU A 88 -12.41 -8.47 6.38
CA LEU A 88 -13.11 -9.68 6.80
C LEU A 88 -14.46 -9.38 7.47
N GLU A 89 -14.51 -8.29 8.23
CA GLU A 89 -15.70 -7.80 8.94
C GLU A 89 -16.83 -7.43 8.00
N TRP A 90 -16.51 -7.14 6.74
CA TRP A 90 -17.43 -6.67 5.70
C TRP A 90 -17.75 -7.74 4.66
N GLY A 91 -17.39 -9.00 4.93
CA GLY A 91 -17.67 -10.14 4.07
C GLY A 91 -16.52 -10.51 3.14
N GLY A 92 -15.35 -9.88 3.30
CA GLY A 92 -14.13 -10.30 2.63
C GLY A 92 -13.68 -11.71 3.03
N GLN A 93 -12.91 -12.33 2.16
CA GLN A 93 -12.35 -13.66 2.35
C GLN A 93 -10.82 -13.62 2.28
N VAL A 94 -10.17 -14.56 2.96
CA VAL A 94 -8.70 -14.74 2.88
C VAL A 94 -8.36 -15.55 1.64
N GLU A 95 -8.25 -14.83 0.53
CA GLU A 95 -7.90 -15.34 -0.80
C GLU A 95 -6.97 -14.34 -1.51
N PHE A 96 -6.06 -14.83 -2.35
CA PHE A 96 -5.10 -13.97 -3.06
C PHE A 96 -5.80 -12.93 -3.96
N SER A 97 -6.96 -13.25 -4.51
CA SER A 97 -7.81 -12.34 -5.30
C SER A 97 -8.26 -11.10 -4.49
N ASN A 98 -8.45 -11.28 -3.19
CA ASN A 98 -8.85 -10.24 -2.24
C ASN A 98 -7.65 -9.63 -1.50
N MET A 99 -6.42 -10.06 -1.78
CA MET A 99 -5.21 -9.50 -1.19
C MET A 99 -4.53 -8.53 -2.16
N VAL A 100 -3.84 -7.54 -1.60
CA VAL A 100 -3.07 -6.58 -2.38
C VAL A 100 -1.82 -6.16 -1.63
N LEU A 101 -0.68 -6.17 -2.33
CA LEU A 101 0.58 -5.63 -1.86
C LEU A 101 0.64 -4.13 -2.17
N LEU A 102 1.06 -3.30 -1.23
CA LEU A 102 1.15 -1.87 -1.42
C LEU A 102 2.33 -1.28 -0.66
N GLN A 103 2.76 -0.06 -1.01
CA GLN A 103 3.72 0.67 -0.20
C GLN A 103 3.08 1.04 1.14
N SER A 104 3.71 0.70 2.27
CA SER A 104 3.16 0.98 3.60
C SER A 104 2.83 2.47 3.78
N HIS A 105 3.75 3.33 3.35
CA HIS A 105 3.60 4.79 3.39
C HIS A 105 3.95 5.40 2.02
N PRO A 106 3.24 6.46 1.58
CA PRO A 106 1.99 7.00 2.16
C PRO A 106 0.73 6.19 1.75
N VAL A 107 0.87 5.23 0.82
CA VAL A 107 -0.27 4.57 0.16
C VAL A 107 -1.15 3.79 1.14
N GLY A 108 -0.55 2.99 2.03
CA GLY A 108 -1.27 2.22 3.04
C GLY A 108 -2.11 3.10 3.95
N ASP A 109 -1.54 4.21 4.45
CA ASP A 109 -2.24 5.15 5.31
C ASP A 109 -3.47 5.78 4.63
N ILE A 110 -3.34 6.14 3.35
CA ILE A 110 -4.44 6.76 2.59
C ILE A 110 -5.60 5.77 2.44
N ILE A 111 -5.29 4.50 2.14
CA ILE A 111 -6.28 3.44 1.98
C ILE A 111 -6.95 3.12 3.33
N ASP A 112 -6.16 3.02 4.41
CA ASP A 112 -6.69 2.77 5.75
C ASP A 112 -7.59 3.94 6.19
N GLN A 113 -7.17 5.20 5.99
CA GLN A 113 -8.00 6.38 6.24
C GLN A 113 -9.26 6.40 5.39
N PHE A 114 -9.19 5.96 4.13
CA PHE A 114 -10.35 5.89 3.27
C PHE A 114 -11.41 4.94 3.82
N TYR A 115 -11.01 3.73 4.21
CA TYR A 115 -11.93 2.78 4.85
C TYR A 115 -12.52 3.33 6.15
N ILE A 116 -11.69 3.95 7.00
CA ILE A 116 -12.16 4.56 8.25
C ILE A 116 -13.20 5.65 7.97
N ARG A 117 -12.93 6.56 7.03
CA ARG A 117 -13.83 7.68 6.72
C ARG A 117 -15.16 7.22 6.14
N GLN A 118 -15.18 6.15 5.33
CA GLN A 118 -16.43 5.60 4.80
C GLN A 118 -17.36 5.07 5.90
N VAL A 119 -16.80 4.62 7.01
CA VAL A 119 -17.56 4.16 8.19
C VAL A 119 -17.91 5.32 9.11
N ALA A 120 -16.99 6.26 9.32
CA ALA A 120 -17.16 7.40 10.23
C ALA A 120 -18.18 8.43 9.70
N ASP A 121 -18.28 8.60 8.37
CA ASP A 121 -19.33 9.40 7.73
C ASP A 121 -20.75 8.84 7.98
N GLY A 122 -20.86 7.64 8.54
CA GLY A 122 -22.10 7.02 8.97
C GLY A 122 -22.58 7.46 10.36
N VAL A 123 -21.89 8.32 11.10
CA VAL A 123 -22.40 8.78 12.39
C VAL A 123 -23.54 9.79 12.17
N GLY A 124 -24.77 9.38 12.45
CA GLY A 124 -25.95 10.25 12.40
C GLY A 124 -25.94 11.31 13.53
N GLU A 125 -26.82 12.30 13.44
CA GLU A 125 -26.94 13.42 14.40
C GLU A 125 -27.11 12.99 15.87
N ASN A 126 -27.51 11.74 16.12
CA ASN A 126 -27.75 11.16 17.45
C ASN A 126 -26.62 10.24 17.94
N ASN A 127 -25.41 10.33 17.39
CA ASN A 127 -24.30 9.43 17.71
C ASN A 127 -24.59 7.94 17.36
N THR A 128 -25.64 7.68 16.58
CA THR A 128 -25.95 6.36 16.03
C THR A 128 -24.99 6.08 14.88
N VAL A 129 -24.20 5.01 15.02
CA VAL A 129 -23.36 4.48 13.95
C VAL A 129 -24.27 3.89 12.87
N ILE A 130 -24.50 4.63 11.79
CA ILE A 130 -25.14 4.12 10.57
C ILE A 130 -24.07 3.33 9.84
N VAL A 131 -24.20 2.02 9.94
CA VAL A 131 -23.33 1.10 9.22
C VAL A 131 -23.65 1.20 7.72
N PRO A 132 -22.67 1.49 6.85
CA PRO A 132 -22.92 1.61 5.42
C PRO A 132 -23.40 0.26 4.85
N GLN A 133 -24.35 0.27 3.91
CA GLN A 133 -24.80 -0.96 3.22
C GLN A 133 -23.84 -1.40 2.11
N SER A 134 -23.02 -0.47 1.63
CA SER A 134 -22.02 -0.69 0.61
C SER A 134 -20.78 0.16 0.88
N LEU A 135 -19.63 -0.29 0.38
CA LEU A 135 -18.37 0.43 0.44
C LEU A 135 -17.74 0.51 -0.93
N PHE A 136 -16.98 1.57 -1.12
CA PHE A 136 -16.03 1.65 -2.20
C PHE A 136 -14.76 0.90 -1.78
N VAL A 137 -14.33 -0.05 -2.60
CA VAL A 137 -13.12 -0.83 -2.40
C VAL A 137 -12.25 -0.73 -3.63
N ILE A 138 -10.97 -1.01 -3.43
CA ILE A 138 -9.99 -1.04 -4.51
C ILE A 138 -10.34 -2.19 -5.46
N ASP A 139 -10.47 -1.86 -6.74
CA ASP A 139 -10.57 -2.81 -7.82
C ASP A 139 -9.28 -2.79 -8.63
N THR A 140 -8.54 -3.89 -8.57
CA THR A 140 -7.29 -4.02 -9.32
C THR A 140 -7.12 -5.47 -9.71
N ASP A 141 -6.83 -5.68 -10.99
CA ASP A 141 -6.46 -6.98 -11.54
C ASP A 141 -5.04 -7.38 -11.12
N ARG A 142 -4.21 -6.40 -10.74
CA ARG A 142 -2.86 -6.64 -10.25
C ARG A 142 -2.88 -6.92 -8.76
N PRO A 143 -2.09 -7.89 -8.26
CA PRO A 143 -2.02 -8.16 -6.83
C PRO A 143 -1.18 -7.11 -6.07
N PHE A 144 -0.88 -5.96 -6.68
CA PHE A 144 -0.10 -4.90 -6.05
C PHE A 144 -0.50 -3.48 -6.52
N ILE A 145 -0.20 -2.49 -5.68
CA ILE A 145 -0.36 -1.04 -5.90
C ILE A 145 0.93 -0.36 -5.44
N ILE A 146 1.84 -0.11 -6.36
CA ILE A 146 3.10 0.57 -6.09
C ILE A 146 3.08 1.88 -6.87
N SER A 147 3.28 3.00 -6.17
CA SER A 147 3.42 4.29 -6.85
C SER A 147 4.71 4.29 -7.66
N SER A 148 4.63 4.66 -8.93
CA SER A 148 5.80 4.93 -9.77
C SER A 148 6.51 6.23 -9.40
N SER A 149 6.06 6.94 -8.36
CA SER A 149 6.69 8.15 -7.83
C SER A 149 7.99 7.86 -7.05
N SER A 150 8.77 6.88 -7.48
CA SER A 150 10.21 6.81 -7.27
C SER A 150 10.93 7.56 -8.39
N GLY A 151 10.42 8.76 -8.73
CA GLY A 151 11.21 9.77 -9.43
C GLY A 151 12.26 10.29 -8.47
N SER A 152 13.51 9.88 -8.68
CA SER A 152 14.72 10.39 -8.03
C SER A 152 14.84 10.17 -6.50
N PHE A 153 15.28 8.97 -6.11
CA PHE A 153 16.39 8.94 -5.17
C PHE A 153 17.64 9.42 -5.92
N SER A 154 17.81 10.74 -6.03
CA SER A 154 19.16 11.27 -6.23
C SER A 154 19.94 10.85 -4.97
N PRO A 155 21.10 10.18 -5.10
CA PRO A 155 21.98 9.96 -3.97
C PRO A 155 22.54 11.33 -3.56
N MET A 156 21.80 12.09 -2.75
CA MET A 156 22.34 13.32 -2.19
C MET A 156 23.30 12.97 -1.06
N GLY A 157 24.58 13.11 -1.40
CA GLY A 157 25.50 13.90 -0.57
C GLY A 157 26.24 13.14 0.51
N GLY A 158 27.34 12.49 0.13
CA GLY A 158 28.33 11.94 1.04
C GLY A 158 29.76 12.14 0.52
N LEU A 159 30.16 13.40 0.40
CA LEU A 159 31.54 13.91 0.43
C LEU A 159 32.60 13.16 -0.42
N ALA A 160 32.77 13.60 -1.67
CA ALA A 160 34.11 13.63 -2.25
C ALA A 160 34.88 14.76 -1.55
N VAL A 161 35.78 14.42 -0.64
CA VAL A 161 36.77 15.35 -0.10
C VAL A 161 37.89 15.41 -1.13
N ASP A 162 37.82 16.37 -2.04
CA ASP A 162 38.96 16.78 -2.86
C ASP A 162 39.99 17.45 -1.94
N ASN A 163 40.98 16.69 -1.48
CA ASN A 163 42.21 17.25 -0.95
C ASN A 163 43.20 17.46 -2.10
N GLU A 164 42.91 18.42 -2.99
CA GLU A 164 43.97 19.07 -3.78
C GLU A 164 44.43 20.33 -3.03
N HIS A 165 45.43 20.16 -2.17
CA HIS A 165 46.19 21.28 -1.63
C HIS A 165 47.10 21.82 -2.74
N LYS A 166 46.60 22.80 -3.49
CA LYS A 166 47.47 23.69 -4.30
C LYS A 166 48.20 24.61 -3.34
N SER A 167 49.49 24.33 -3.18
CA SER A 167 50.47 25.24 -2.60
C SER A 167 50.61 26.44 -3.54
N ASP A 168 49.86 27.50 -3.28
CA ASP A 168 50.11 28.80 -3.89
C ASP A 168 51.40 29.37 -3.30
N GLY A 169 52.44 29.41 -4.13
CA GLY A 169 53.58 30.26 -3.87
C GLY A 169 53.14 31.72 -3.93
N ASN A 170 53.54 32.50 -2.94
CA ASN A 170 53.60 33.94 -3.13
C ASN A 170 54.89 34.49 -2.53
N PHE A 171 55.57 35.24 -3.38
CA PHE A 171 56.73 36.07 -3.11
C PHE A 171 56.41 37.09 -1.99
N LEU A 172 57.36 37.27 -1.07
CA LEU A 172 58.04 38.54 -0.78
C LEU A 172 59.29 38.25 0.08
#